data_AF-A0AA35RUZ9-F1
#
_entry.id   AF-A0AA35RUZ9-F1
#
_cell.length_a   1.000
_cell.length_b   1.000
_cell.length_c   1.000
_cell.angle_alpha   90.00
_cell.angle_beta   90.00
_cell.angle_gamma   90.00
#
_symmetry.space_group_name_H-M   'P 1'
#
loop_
_entity.id
_entity.type
_entity.pdbx_description
1 polymer ?
#
loop_
_entity_poly.entity_id
_entity_poly.type
_entity_poly.pdbx_seq_one_letter_code
_entity_poly.pdbx_strand_id
1 'polypeptide(L)' 'MTNPDLSAEQVRKMADLVGIPIDDADLPEVANRFASLMQELDLLRHMDLEGLEPVTIFPDPGFPDAEGG' A
#
# COMPACT_ATOMS: atom_id res chain seq x y z
N MET A 1 16.83 -4.54 -3.51
CA MET A 1 16.93 -3.36 -2.63
C MET A 1 16.16 -3.72 -1.37
N THR A 2 16.84 -3.91 -0.24
CA THR A 2 16.21 -4.30 1.02
C THR A 2 15.18 -3.24 1.42
N ASN A 3 13.95 -3.65 1.76
CA ASN A 3 12.99 -2.74 2.36
C ASN A 3 13.66 -2.07 3.57
N PRO A 4 13.77 -0.72 3.60
CA PRO A 4 14.37 -0.05 4.74
C PRO A 4 13.52 -0.38 5.96
N ASP A 5 14.18 -0.64 7.10
CA ASP A 5 13.53 -0.65 8.40
C ASP A 5 12.65 0.60 8.48
N LEU A 6 11.33 0.38 8.46
CA LEU A 6 10.35 1.46 8.50
C LEU A 6 10.50 2.16 9.83
N SER A 7 10.97 3.41 9.81
CA SER A 7 11.16 4.16 11.05
C SER A 7 9.79 4.47 11.67
N ALA A 8 9.74 4.54 13.00
CA ALA A 8 8.51 4.94 13.70
C ALA A 8 7.96 6.29 13.20
N GLU A 9 8.84 7.20 12.74
CA GLU A 9 8.46 8.47 12.13
C GLU A 9 7.76 8.29 10.77
N GLN A 10 8.21 7.35 9.94
CA GLN A 10 7.54 7.04 8.67
C GLN A 10 6.15 6.44 8.91
N VAL A 11 6.02 5.56 9.90
CA VAL A 11 4.75 4.94 10.29
C VAL A 11 3.77 6.00 10.81
N ARG A 12 4.23 6.93 11.65
CA ARG A 12 3.45 8.08 12.09
C ARG A 12 2.93 8.90 10.91
N LYS A 13 3.82 9.27 9.97
CA LYS A 13 3.44 10.04 8.77
C LYS A 13 2.40 9.31 7.90
N MET A 14 2.54 8.00 7.72
CA MET A 14 1.55 7.21 6.96
C MET A 14 0.20 7.14 7.67
N ALA A 15 0.19 6.95 8.99
CA ALA A 15 -1.02 6.95 9.78
C ALA A 15 -1.77 8.29 9.69
N ASP A 16 -1.04 9.40 9.72
CA ASP A 16 -1.58 10.75 9.55
C ASP A 16 -2.21 10.94 8.16
N LEU A 17 -1.60 10.41 7.10
CA LEU A 17 -2.13 10.49 5.74
C LEU A 17 -3.48 9.79 5.57
N VAL A 18 -3.69 8.68 6.28
CA VAL A 18 -4.94 7.90 6.22
C VAL A 18 -5.91 8.23 7.36
N GLY A 19 -5.55 9.18 8.24
CA GLY A 19 -6.38 9.62 9.36
C GLY A 19 -6.55 8.58 10.46
N ILE A 20 -5.61 7.64 10.62
CA ILE A 20 -5.65 6.62 11.66
C ILE A 20 -4.85 7.12 12.88
N PRO A 21 -5.48 7.30 14.05
CA PRO A 21 -4.75 7.63 15.26
C PRO A 21 -3.98 6.40 15.76
N ILE A 22 -2.73 6.60 16.19
CA ILE A 22 -1.87 5.57 16.78
C ILE A 22 -1.21 6.15 18.03
N ASP A 23 -1.20 5.42 19.15
CA ASP A 23 -0.46 5.86 20.33
C ASP A 23 1.06 5.78 20.07
N ASP A 24 1.85 6.71 20.62
CA ASP A 24 3.31 6.64 20.55
C ASP A 24 3.87 5.34 21.15
N ALA A 25 3.18 4.78 22.15
CA ALA A 25 3.54 3.49 22.75
C ALA A 25 3.41 2.31 21.76
N ASP A 26 2.48 2.40 20.81
CA ASP A 26 2.17 1.33 19.85
C ASP A 26 2.99 1.44 18.56
N LEU A 27 3.55 2.63 18.27
CA LEU A 27 4.33 2.89 17.05
C LEU A 27 5.42 1.82 16.76
N PRO A 28 6.22 1.35 17.73
CA PRO A 28 7.25 0.34 17.46
C PRO A 28 6.66 -0.99 16.99
N GLU A 29 5.54 -1.41 17.55
CA GLU A 29 4.88 -2.66 17.15
C GLU A 29 4.24 -2.54 15.77
N VAL A 30 3.56 -1.42 15.50
CA VAL A 30 2.98 -1.14 14.19
C VAL A 30 4.07 -1.10 13.12
N ALA A 31 5.21 -0.46 13.40
CA ALA A 31 6.35 -0.43 12.50
C ALA A 31 6.88 -1.83 12.17
N ASN A 32 7.04 -2.68 13.18
CA ASN A 32 7.51 -4.05 12.99
C ASN A 32 6.53 -4.89 12.14
N ARG A 33 5.23 -4.81 12.45
CA ARG A 33 4.19 -5.52 11.68
C ARG A 33 4.11 -5.04 10.23
N PHE A 34 4.19 -3.72 10.02
CA PHE A 34 4.15 -3.13 8.69
C PHE A 34 5.39 -3.49 7.86
N ALA A 35 6.58 -3.50 8.48
CA ALA A 35 7.82 -3.94 7.82
C ALA A 35 7.73 -5.39 7.34
N SER A 36 7.19 -6.29 8.17
CA SER A 36 6.99 -7.70 7.82
C SER A 36 6.04 -7.86 6.62
N LEU A 37 4.92 -7.12 6.61
CA LEU A 37 3.99 -7.11 5.48
C LEU A 37 4.65 -6.60 4.20
N MET A 38 5.36 -5.48 4.29
CA MET A 38 6.06 -4.89 3.14
C MET A 38 7.12 -5.84 2.57
N GLN A 39 7.80 -6.60 3.42
CA GLN A 39 8.77 -7.61 2.99
C GLN A 39 8.12 -8.74 2.19
N GLU A 40 6.95 -9.21 2.62
CA GLU A 40 6.19 -10.23 1.88
C GLU A 40 5.69 -9.67 0.53
N LEU A 41 5.20 -8.42 0.51
CA LEU A 41 4.77 -7.76 -0.73
C LEU A 41 5.93 -7.52 -1.71
N ASP A 42 7.15 -7.33 -1.23
CA ASP A 42 8.33 -7.15 -2.09
C ASP A 42 8.59 -8.40 -2.97
N LEU A 43 8.12 -9.57 -2.56
CA LEU A 43 8.17 -10.80 -3.36
C LEU A 43 7.40 -10.65 -4.69
N LEU A 44 6.30 -9.89 -4.69
CA LEU A 44 5.46 -9.67 -5.88
C LEU A 44 6.15 -8.82 -6.95
N ARG A 45 7.22 -8.09 -6.61
CA ARG A 45 7.95 -7.23 -7.56
C ARG A 45 8.78 -7.99 -8.59
N HIS A 46 8.96 -9.29 -8.39
CA HIS A 46 9.72 -10.14 -9.30
C HIS A 46 8.82 -10.83 -10.34
N MET A 47 7.53 -10.50 -10.38
CA MET A 47 6.64 -10.93 -11.44
C MET A 47 6.98 -10.19 -12.73
N ASP A 48 7.07 -10.94 -13.84
CA ASP A 48 7.16 -10.35 -15.17
C ASP A 48 5.79 -9.77 -15.54
N LEU A 49 5.74 -8.45 -15.68
CA LEU A 49 4.53 -7.69 -16.02
C LEU A 49 4.58 -7.11 -17.44
N GLU A 50 5.55 -7.50 -18.27
CA GLU A 50 5.63 -7.01 -19.65
C GLU A 50 4.35 -7.35 -20.44
N GLY A 51 3.77 -6.32 -21.06
CA GLY A 51 2.58 -6.46 -21.90
C GLY A 51 1.25 -6.66 -21.14
N LEU A 52 1.25 -6.53 -19.81
CA LEU A 52 0.01 -6.57 -19.01
C LEU A 52 -0.54 -5.16 -18.77
N GLU A 53 -1.81 -4.96 -19.09
CA GLU A 53 -2.55 -3.74 -18.76
C GLU A 53 -3.12 -3.83 -17.33
N PRO A 54 -2.99 -2.78 -16.49
CA PRO A 54 -3.59 -2.76 -15.17
C PRO A 54 -5.12 -2.84 -15.26
N VAL A 55 -5.72 -3.82 -14.60
CA VAL A 55 -7.18 -3.92 -14.52
C VAL A 55 -7.68 -2.83 -13.57
N THR A 56 -8.49 -1.91 -14.09
CA THR A 56 -9.13 -0.86 -13.28
C THR A 56 -10.35 -1.47 -12.58
N ILE A 57 -10.26 -1.63 -11.25
CA ILE A 57 -11.33 -2.26 -10.44
C ILE A 57 -12.32 -1.21 -9.91
N PHE A 58 -11.96 0.07 -9.96
CA PHE A 58 -12.84 1.17 -9.61
C PHE A 58 -13.48 1.74 -10.88
N PRO A 59 -14.81 1.84 -10.95
CA PRO A 59 -15.46 2.53 -12.06
C PRO A 59 -15.00 3.99 -12.06
N ASP A 60 -14.55 4.47 -13.20
CA ASP A 60 -14.20 5.87 -13.39
C ASP A 60 -15.48 6.71 -13.24
N PRO A 61 -15.55 7.67 -12.29
CA PRO A 61 -16.73 8.51 -12.11
C PRO A 61 -17.07 9.38 -13.33
N GLY A 62 -16.22 9.38 -14.37
CA GLY A 62 -16.44 10.06 -15.65
C GLY A 62 -16.89 9.16 -16.81
N PHE A 63 -16.95 7.84 -16.66
CA PHE A 63 -17.47 6.96 -17.70
C PHE A 63 -18.90 6.56 -17.36
N PRO A 64 -19.92 6.98 -18.14
CA PRO A 64 -21.24 6.41 -17.98
C PRO A 64 -21.10 4.91 -18.18
N ASP A 65 -21.74 4.14 -17.30
CA ASP A 65 -21.84 2.69 -17.41
C ASP A 65 -22.02 2.34 -18.88
N ALA A 66 -21.20 1.41 -19.38
CA ALA A 66 -21.31 0.89 -20.72
C ALA A 66 -22.63 0.12 -20.87
N GLU A 67 -23.74 0.84 -20.85
CA GLU A 67 -25.05 0.42 -21.30
C GLU A 67 -25.11 0.73 -22.80
N GLY A 68 -24.99 -0.31 -23.62
CA GLY A 68 -25.43 -0.28 -25.02
C GLY A 68 -24.48 -0.89 -26.02
N GLY A 69 -24.70 -2.16 -26.36
CA GLY A 69 -24.09 -2.86 -27.49
C GLY A 69 -24.27 -4.37 -27.45
#